data_AF-A0A6C0E7T6-F1
#
_entry.id   AF-A0A6C0E7T6-F1
#
_cell.length_a   1.000
_cell.length_b   1.000
_cell.length_c   1.000
_cell.angle_alpha   90.00
_cell.angle_beta   90.00
_cell.angle_gamma   90.00
#
_symmetry.space_group_name_H-M   'P 1'
#
loop_
_entity.id
_entity.type
_entity.pdbx_description
1 polymer ?
#
loop_
_entity_poly.entity_id
_entity_poly.type
_entity_poly.pdbx_seq_one_letter_code
_entity_poly.pdbx_strand_id
1 'polypeptide(L)'
;MHFIITDKNDIHCSIKIKTGLNIGYFKIYKDINTLFLKDSDVYIRNVIIPSDSSVFYAYIDMKVSYKIIVNENKYHLYDPRTIRRFNINIMSKNYITKAFTNAHFRFFEFFKNINSQVNFVYYKYLVDDVSISGHVDVLEWLKRSGLPLSYSNHAMDFSTTNNPIDVLNWWIKSGLPLKYSSEALINASHFNNINLLEWWKNSGLRLEYDWNKFIVCGSDVVKWWENSGLPINIIKNICHYNYYYLKIDSKNSSCDK
;
A
#
# COMPACT_ATOMS: atom_id res chain seq x y z
N MET A 1 27.24 3.58 -15.32
CA MET A 1 27.29 2.85 -14.03
C MET A 1 26.17 1.83 -14.04
N HIS A 2 26.38 0.62 -13.50
CA HIS A 2 25.35 -0.41 -13.45
C HIS A 2 25.00 -0.70 -11.99
N PHE A 3 23.74 -0.99 -11.73
CA PHE A 3 23.29 -1.34 -10.39
C PHE A 3 22.14 -2.34 -10.45
N ILE A 4 21.90 -2.97 -9.30
CA ILE A 4 20.69 -3.73 -9.02
C ILE A 4 19.94 -3.02 -7.88
N ILE A 5 18.65 -3.29 -7.78
CA ILE A 5 17.83 -2.85 -6.66
C ILE A 5 17.49 -4.09 -5.82
N THR A 6 17.68 -3.99 -4.51
CA THR A 6 17.42 -5.06 -3.55
C THR A 6 16.45 -4.61 -2.47
N ASP A 7 15.81 -5.59 -1.84
CA ASP A 7 15.03 -5.34 -0.63
C ASP A 7 15.91 -5.15 0.62
N LYS A 8 15.25 -4.97 1.77
CA LYS A 8 15.94 -4.83 3.06
C LYS A 8 16.81 -6.02 3.44
N ASN A 9 16.48 -7.19 2.92
CA ASN A 9 17.16 -8.45 3.12
C ASN A 9 18.14 -8.76 1.98
N ASP A 10 18.56 -7.80 1.16
CA ASP A 10 19.46 -8.01 0.01
C ASP A 10 18.94 -9.06 -0.99
N ILE A 11 17.62 -9.19 -1.15
CA ILE A 11 17.00 -10.04 -2.16
C ILE A 11 16.80 -9.23 -3.44
N HIS A 12 17.23 -9.80 -4.57
CA HIS A 12 16.98 -9.29 -5.92
C HIS A 12 16.45 -10.43 -6.80
N CYS A 13 15.27 -10.25 -7.40
CA CYS A 13 14.63 -11.29 -8.23
C CYS A 13 14.59 -12.67 -7.55
N SER A 14 14.21 -12.70 -6.26
CA SER A 14 14.17 -13.92 -5.42
C SER A 14 15.53 -14.56 -5.09
N ILE A 15 16.63 -13.90 -5.42
CA ILE A 15 17.99 -14.35 -5.12
C ILE A 15 18.59 -13.48 -4.01
N LYS A 16 19.11 -14.11 -2.95
CA LYS A 16 19.87 -13.42 -1.90
C LYS A 16 21.24 -13.02 -2.44
N ILE A 17 21.51 -11.73 -2.46
CA ILE A 17 22.74 -11.13 -2.96
C ILE A 17 23.79 -11.04 -1.85
N LYS A 18 25.04 -11.34 -2.21
CA LYS A 18 26.23 -11.14 -1.38
C LYS A 18 27.19 -10.16 -2.04
N THR A 19 28.07 -9.54 -1.27
CA THR A 19 29.21 -8.80 -1.84
C THR A 19 30.12 -9.76 -2.60
N GLY A 20 30.71 -9.31 -3.70
CA GLY A 20 31.58 -10.12 -4.56
C GLY A 20 30.81 -10.82 -5.67
N LEU A 21 31.32 -11.95 -6.14
CA LEU A 21 30.75 -12.68 -7.28
C LEU A 21 29.42 -13.35 -6.89
N ASN A 22 28.39 -13.08 -7.69
CA ASN A 22 27.10 -13.77 -7.62
C ASN A 22 26.80 -14.37 -9.00
N ILE A 23 26.30 -15.60 -9.00
CA ILE A 23 25.92 -16.35 -10.21
C ILE A 23 24.43 -16.67 -10.11
N GLY A 24 23.70 -16.42 -11.18
CA GLY A 24 22.23 -16.51 -11.21
C GLY A 24 21.65 -15.48 -12.17
N TYR A 25 20.33 -15.34 -12.21
CA TYR A 25 19.67 -14.42 -13.14
C TYR A 25 19.48 -13.04 -12.49
N PHE A 26 20.17 -12.01 -13.00
CA PHE A 26 20.12 -10.66 -12.42
C PHE A 26 19.60 -9.62 -13.42
N LYS A 27 18.62 -8.81 -13.00
CA LYS A 27 18.17 -7.62 -13.72
C LYS A 27 19.03 -6.44 -13.31
N ILE A 28 19.72 -5.85 -14.27
CA ILE A 28 20.69 -4.79 -14.07
C ILE A 28 20.20 -3.52 -14.75
N TYR A 29 20.26 -2.43 -14.02
CA TYR A 29 19.74 -1.13 -14.42
C TYR A 29 20.88 -0.16 -14.71
N LYS A 30 20.67 0.69 -15.72
CA LYS A 30 21.52 1.85 -16.00
C LYS A 30 20.97 3.14 -15.40
N ASP A 31 19.64 3.23 -15.30
CA ASP A 31 18.91 4.33 -14.69
C ASP A 31 17.74 3.80 -13.84
N ILE A 32 17.37 4.55 -12.80
CA ILE A 32 16.31 4.19 -11.87
C ILE A 32 15.00 4.72 -12.44
N ASN A 33 14.29 3.85 -13.15
CA ASN A 33 12.93 4.15 -13.55
C ASN A 33 11.99 4.06 -12.35
N THR A 34 11.69 5.21 -11.75
CA THR A 34 10.90 5.29 -10.54
C THR A 34 9.42 4.92 -10.73
N LEU A 35 8.94 4.75 -11.97
CA LEU A 35 7.59 4.24 -12.26
C LEU A 35 7.44 2.74 -12.00
N PHE A 36 8.53 1.97 -12.06
CA PHE A 36 8.49 0.49 -11.99
C PHE A 36 9.10 -0.10 -10.71
N LEU A 37 9.38 0.73 -9.71
CA LEU A 37 9.85 0.25 -8.41
C LEU A 37 8.80 -0.68 -7.76
N LYS A 38 9.27 -1.65 -6.99
CA LYS A 38 8.45 -2.55 -6.17
C LYS A 38 8.37 -2.05 -4.73
N ASP A 39 7.39 -2.50 -3.96
CA ASP A 39 7.23 -2.04 -2.57
C ASP A 39 8.38 -2.51 -1.69
N SER A 40 8.96 -3.66 -2.04
CA SER A 40 10.15 -4.19 -1.39
C SER A 40 11.44 -3.45 -1.75
N ASP A 41 11.46 -2.56 -2.74
CA ASP A 41 12.70 -1.96 -3.24
C ASP A 41 13.24 -0.89 -2.28
N VAL A 42 14.39 -1.15 -1.65
CA VAL A 42 14.93 -0.29 -0.59
C VAL A 42 16.36 0.15 -0.87
N TYR A 43 17.18 -0.66 -1.55
CA TYR A 43 18.60 -0.40 -1.68
C TYR A 43 19.10 -0.49 -3.13
N ILE A 44 19.97 0.45 -3.50
CA ILE A 44 20.75 0.40 -4.74
C ILE A 44 22.10 -0.25 -4.40
N ARG A 45 22.48 -1.26 -5.18
CA ARG A 45 23.78 -1.92 -5.09
C ARG A 45 24.50 -1.78 -6.41
N ASN A 46 25.70 -1.19 -6.39
CA ASN A 46 26.52 -1.07 -7.59
C ASN A 46 27.05 -2.43 -8.01
N VAL A 47 27.05 -2.68 -9.31
CA VAL A 47 27.52 -3.94 -9.87
C VAL A 47 28.46 -3.74 -11.05
N ILE A 48 29.38 -4.68 -11.19
CA ILE A 48 30.22 -4.87 -12.37
C ILE A 48 29.72 -6.15 -13.05
N ILE A 49 29.58 -6.09 -14.37
CA ILE A 49 29.26 -7.28 -15.19
C ILE A 49 30.60 -7.85 -15.65
N PRO A 50 30.99 -9.07 -15.23
CA PRO A 50 32.19 -9.73 -15.74
C PRO A 50 32.15 -9.88 -17.26
N SER A 51 33.32 -9.78 -17.91
CA SER A 51 33.42 -9.87 -19.37
C SER A 51 33.02 -11.24 -19.93
N ASP A 52 33.14 -12.30 -19.13
CA ASP A 52 32.76 -13.68 -19.45
C ASP A 52 31.28 -13.99 -19.14
N SER A 53 30.51 -13.00 -18.70
CA SER A 53 29.09 -13.19 -18.39
C SER A 53 28.23 -13.07 -19.64
N SER A 54 27.28 -14.00 -19.84
CA SER A 54 26.27 -13.84 -20.88
C SER A 54 25.29 -12.72 -20.51
N VAL A 55 25.02 -11.81 -21.45
CA VAL A 55 24.18 -10.62 -21.25
C VAL A 55 23.10 -10.55 -22.32
N PHE A 56 21.86 -10.29 -21.90
CA PHE A 56 20.74 -9.99 -22.79
C PHE A 56 20.21 -8.58 -22.53
N TYR A 57 19.70 -7.95 -23.59
CA TYR A 57 19.07 -6.63 -23.52
C TYR A 57 17.56 -6.81 -23.46
N ALA A 58 16.92 -6.26 -22.42
CA ALA A 58 15.48 -6.37 -22.23
C ALA A 58 14.77 -5.04 -22.52
N TYR A 59 15.30 -3.92 -22.00
CA TYR A 59 14.83 -2.56 -22.28
C TYR A 59 16.04 -1.61 -22.41
N ILE A 60 15.80 -0.37 -22.86
CA ILE A 60 16.87 0.61 -23.09
C ILE A 60 17.75 0.84 -21.84
N ASP A 61 17.13 0.82 -20.66
CA ASP A 61 17.77 1.04 -19.36
C ASP A 61 17.96 -0.23 -18.52
N MET A 62 17.58 -1.41 -19.06
CA MET A 62 17.65 -2.68 -18.33
C MET A 62 18.28 -3.79 -19.16
N LYS A 63 19.27 -4.46 -18.56
CA LYS A 63 19.88 -5.68 -19.09
C LYS A 63 19.72 -6.83 -18.10
N VAL A 64 19.96 -8.03 -18.59
CA VAL A 64 19.99 -9.24 -17.79
C VAL A 64 21.37 -9.86 -17.90
N SER A 65 21.94 -10.33 -16.78
CA SER A 65 23.22 -11.02 -16.77
C SER A 65 23.20 -12.24 -15.86
N TYR A 66 24.00 -13.27 -16.18
CA TYR A 66 24.12 -14.48 -15.36
C TYR A 66 25.18 -14.42 -14.26
N LYS A 67 26.06 -13.43 -14.34
CA LYS A 67 27.10 -13.16 -13.34
C LYS A 67 27.18 -11.66 -13.09
N ILE A 68 27.28 -11.30 -11.82
CA ILE A 68 27.55 -9.93 -11.39
C ILE A 68 28.57 -9.95 -10.25
N ILE A 69 29.40 -8.92 -10.19
CA ILE A 69 30.22 -8.62 -9.02
C ILE A 69 29.57 -7.44 -8.30
N VAL A 70 29.13 -7.66 -7.08
CA VAL A 70 28.40 -6.66 -6.28
C VAL A 70 29.36 -5.99 -5.32
N ASN A 71 29.39 -4.66 -5.34
CA ASN A 71 30.25 -3.90 -4.45
C ASN A 71 29.73 -3.92 -3.00
N GLU A 72 30.62 -3.60 -2.05
CA GLU A 72 30.29 -3.47 -0.62
C GLU A 72 29.29 -2.34 -0.35
N ASN A 73 29.38 -1.27 -1.12
CA ASN A 73 28.54 -0.09 -0.93
C ASN A 73 27.05 -0.41 -1.17
N LYS A 74 26.23 0.00 -0.20
CA LYS A 74 24.78 -0.13 -0.19
C LYS A 74 24.16 1.24 0.04
N TYR A 75 23.35 1.71 -0.90
CA TYR A 75 22.75 3.04 -0.86
C TYR A 75 21.25 2.94 -0.63
N HIS A 76 20.73 3.53 0.44
CA HIS A 76 19.30 3.52 0.71
C HIS A 76 18.58 4.40 -0.31
N LEU A 77 17.64 3.82 -1.05
CA LEU A 77 16.98 4.41 -2.22
C LEU A 77 16.34 5.77 -1.92
N TYR A 78 15.75 5.90 -0.74
CA TYR A 78 15.05 7.11 -0.27
C TYR A 78 15.92 8.03 0.60
N ASP A 79 17.23 7.77 0.72
CA ASP A 79 18.12 8.71 1.41
C ASP A 79 18.42 9.91 0.49
N PRO A 80 18.30 11.16 0.98
CA PRO A 80 18.57 12.36 0.19
C PRO A 80 19.94 12.39 -0.50
N ARG A 81 20.97 11.81 0.13
CA ARG A 81 22.32 11.73 -0.45
C ARG A 81 22.35 10.75 -1.62
N THR A 82 21.64 9.63 -1.49
CA THR A 82 21.47 8.65 -2.57
C THR A 82 20.71 9.26 -3.73
N ILE A 83 19.59 9.94 -3.46
CA ILE A 83 18.78 10.62 -4.48
C ILE A 83 19.63 11.56 -5.32
N ARG A 84 20.42 12.42 -4.68
CA ARG A 84 21.35 13.34 -5.37
C ARG A 84 22.44 12.61 -6.13
N ARG A 85 23.05 11.58 -5.53
CA ARG A 85 24.13 10.81 -6.13
C ARG A 85 23.72 10.10 -7.42
N PHE A 86 22.51 9.55 -7.45
CA PHE A 86 21.99 8.78 -8.58
C PHE A 86 21.01 9.59 -9.45
N ASN A 87 20.86 10.90 -9.20
CA ASN A 87 19.93 11.79 -9.91
C ASN A 87 18.51 11.20 -10.04
N ILE A 88 17.98 10.67 -8.94
CA ILE A 88 16.71 9.94 -8.94
C ILE A 88 15.54 10.91 -9.19
N ASN A 89 14.68 10.59 -10.14
CA ASN A 89 13.44 11.36 -10.38
C ASN A 89 12.43 11.12 -9.25
N ILE A 90 12.48 11.99 -8.24
CA ILE A 90 11.59 11.96 -7.07
C ILE A 90 10.18 12.50 -7.35
N MET A 91 9.91 13.08 -8.51
CA MET A 91 8.60 13.68 -8.83
C MET A 91 7.56 12.66 -9.28
N SER A 92 7.98 11.42 -9.50
CA SER A 92 7.09 10.29 -9.81
C SER A 92 6.12 10.02 -8.66
N LYS A 93 4.82 9.92 -9.01
CA LYS A 93 3.76 9.48 -8.07
C LYS A 93 4.14 8.16 -7.39
N ASN A 94 4.65 7.20 -8.16
CA ASN A 94 5.01 5.87 -7.64
C ASN A 94 6.16 5.95 -6.61
N TYR A 95 7.17 6.81 -6.84
CA TYR A 95 8.27 6.99 -5.91
C TYR A 95 7.80 7.59 -4.58
N ILE A 96 7.00 8.67 -4.67
CA ILE A 96 6.47 9.36 -3.49
C ILE A 96 5.54 8.44 -2.73
N THR A 97 4.54 7.83 -3.39
CA THR A 97 3.63 6.89 -2.73
C THR A 97 4.42 5.82 -1.98
N LYS A 98 5.40 5.16 -2.60
CA LYS A 98 6.24 4.14 -1.91
C LYS A 98 7.07 4.69 -0.77
N ALA A 99 7.61 5.90 -0.91
CA ALA A 99 8.36 6.52 0.17
C ALA A 99 7.49 6.66 1.42
N PHE A 100 6.25 7.13 1.24
CA PHE A 100 5.28 7.34 2.32
C PHE A 100 4.68 6.04 2.84
N THR A 101 4.23 5.14 1.97
CA THR A 101 3.61 3.86 2.37
C THR A 101 4.60 2.85 2.95
N ASN A 102 5.91 3.08 2.87
CA ASN A 102 6.94 2.31 3.56
C ASN A 102 7.63 3.10 4.69
N ALA A 103 7.05 4.22 5.11
CA ALA A 103 7.52 5.02 6.24
C ALA A 103 9.00 5.47 6.14
N HIS A 104 9.45 5.88 4.96
CA HIS A 104 10.81 6.38 4.76
C HIS A 104 10.97 7.83 5.24
N PHE A 105 10.86 8.07 6.56
CA PHE A 105 10.84 9.41 7.18
C PHE A 105 11.99 10.35 6.79
N ARG A 106 13.21 9.82 6.53
CA ARG A 106 14.33 10.65 6.04
C ARG A 106 14.02 11.33 4.71
N PHE A 107 13.22 10.69 3.86
CA PHE A 107 12.73 11.29 2.63
C PHE A 107 11.70 12.38 2.89
N PHE A 108 10.88 12.28 3.94
CA PHE A 108 9.76 13.21 4.15
C PHE A 108 10.23 14.64 4.41
N GLU A 109 11.26 14.82 5.24
CA GLU A 109 11.86 16.13 5.49
C GLU A 109 12.53 16.70 4.24
N PHE A 110 13.22 15.85 3.48
CA PHE A 110 13.82 16.23 2.21
C PHE A 110 12.76 16.65 1.18
N PHE A 111 11.69 15.89 1.08
CA PHE A 111 10.55 16.18 0.23
C PHE A 111 9.89 17.49 0.64
N LYS A 112 9.57 17.69 1.93
CA LYS A 112 8.99 18.93 2.46
C LYS A 112 9.80 20.18 2.07
N ASN A 113 11.12 20.10 2.14
CA ASN A 113 12.00 21.21 1.76
C ASN A 113 11.96 21.54 0.25
N ILE A 114 11.81 20.54 -0.61
CA ILE A 114 11.72 20.72 -2.08
C ILE A 114 10.29 21.11 -2.51
N ASN A 115 9.30 20.66 -1.75
CA ASN A 115 7.87 20.77 -2.04
C ASN A 115 7.29 22.18 -1.84
N SER A 116 8.07 23.17 -1.41
CA SER A 116 7.68 24.60 -1.51
C SER A 116 7.38 25.03 -2.95
N GLN A 117 7.75 24.21 -3.95
CA GLN A 117 7.55 24.44 -5.38
C GLN A 117 6.57 23.46 -6.06
N VAL A 118 5.96 22.52 -5.33
CA VAL A 118 5.16 21.42 -5.91
C VAL A 118 3.72 21.48 -5.45
N ASN A 119 2.79 21.28 -6.38
CA ASN A 119 1.37 21.24 -6.09
C ASN A 119 0.97 19.88 -5.49
N PHE A 120 0.75 19.82 -4.18
CA PHE A 120 0.36 18.59 -3.48
C PHE A 120 -0.93 17.95 -4.02
N VAL A 121 -1.74 18.71 -4.76
CA VAL A 121 -2.94 18.20 -5.46
C VAL A 121 -2.61 17.05 -6.42
N TYR A 122 -1.38 16.97 -6.95
CA TYR A 122 -0.95 15.82 -7.78
C TYR A 122 -0.92 14.50 -7.00
N TYR A 123 -0.87 14.54 -5.67
CA TYR A 123 -0.86 13.38 -4.78
C TYR A 123 -2.19 13.24 -4.02
N LYS A 124 -3.30 13.53 -4.72
CA LYS A 124 -4.69 13.53 -4.20
C LYS A 124 -5.07 12.32 -3.35
N TYR A 125 -4.45 11.17 -3.58
CA TYR A 125 -4.74 9.87 -2.95
C TYR A 125 -3.64 9.39 -1.99
N LEU A 126 -2.62 10.20 -1.70
CA LEU A 126 -1.49 9.78 -0.85
C LEU A 126 -1.94 9.36 0.55
N VAL A 127 -2.88 10.10 1.14
CA VAL A 127 -3.41 9.79 2.47
C VAL A 127 -4.24 8.50 2.45
N ASP A 128 -4.94 8.21 1.35
CA ASP A 128 -5.64 6.93 1.15
C ASP A 128 -4.61 5.79 1.11
N ASP A 129 -3.56 5.93 0.29
CA ASP A 129 -2.49 4.93 0.14
C ASP A 129 -1.77 4.67 1.49
N VAL A 130 -1.45 5.73 2.24
CA VAL A 130 -0.81 5.61 3.57
C VAL A 130 -1.77 4.97 4.57
N SER A 131 -3.05 5.31 4.54
CA SER A 131 -4.06 4.67 5.38
C SER A 131 -4.13 3.16 5.13
N ILE A 132 -4.11 2.76 3.86
CA ILE A 132 -4.09 1.34 3.44
C ILE A 132 -2.80 0.64 3.89
N SER A 133 -1.66 1.35 3.94
CA SER A 133 -0.39 0.76 4.36
C SER A 133 -0.31 0.42 5.85
N GLY A 134 -1.15 1.04 6.69
CA GLY A 134 -1.16 0.79 8.14
C GLY A 134 -0.29 1.73 8.98
N HIS A 135 0.37 2.71 8.37
CA HIS A 135 1.35 3.57 9.03
C HIS A 135 0.72 4.80 9.71
N VAL A 136 0.22 4.62 10.94
CA VAL A 136 -0.35 5.69 11.77
C VAL A 136 0.65 6.83 12.04
N ASP A 137 1.92 6.49 12.20
CA ASP A 137 3.02 7.44 12.37
C ASP A 137 3.21 8.35 11.14
N VAL A 138 3.07 7.80 9.93
CA VAL A 138 3.12 8.57 8.68
C VAL A 138 1.87 9.46 8.54
N LEU A 139 0.68 8.96 8.90
CA LEU A 139 -0.55 9.77 8.93
C LEU A 139 -0.42 10.96 9.90
N GLU A 140 0.13 10.71 11.09
CA GLU A 140 0.39 11.77 12.08
C GLU A 140 1.42 12.78 11.57
N TRP A 141 2.48 12.32 10.89
CA TRP A 141 3.45 13.23 10.26
C TRP A 141 2.79 14.08 9.18
N LEU A 142 2.00 13.47 8.28
CA LEU A 142 1.26 14.20 7.24
C LEU A 142 0.36 15.27 7.84
N LYS A 143 -0.39 14.95 8.89
CA LYS A 143 -1.22 15.90 9.63
C LYS A 143 -0.44 17.07 10.21
N ARG A 144 0.74 16.82 10.79
CA ARG A 144 1.60 17.86 11.39
C ARG A 144 2.44 18.63 10.38
N SER A 145 2.61 18.09 9.18
CA SER A 145 3.55 18.61 8.18
C SER A 145 3.19 20.01 7.68
N GLY A 146 1.90 20.38 7.75
CA GLY A 146 1.33 21.58 7.13
C GLY A 146 1.03 21.41 5.64
N LEU A 147 1.23 20.21 5.07
CA LEU A 147 0.91 19.90 3.68
C LEU A 147 -0.60 19.77 3.49
N PRO A 148 -1.15 20.17 2.32
CA PRO A 148 -2.56 19.97 2.02
C PRO A 148 -2.93 18.49 2.09
N LEU A 149 -3.93 18.15 2.90
CA LEU A 149 -4.44 16.79 2.99
C LEU A 149 -5.63 16.62 2.05
N SER A 150 -5.45 15.81 1.01
CA SER A 150 -6.54 15.33 0.17
C SER A 150 -6.67 13.82 0.36
N TYR A 151 -7.91 13.38 0.54
CA TYR A 151 -8.27 11.98 0.74
C TYR A 151 -9.74 11.73 0.41
N SER A 152 -10.04 10.50 0.05
CA SER A 152 -11.38 10.00 -0.25
C SER A 152 -11.90 9.06 0.85
N ASN A 153 -13.05 8.43 0.63
CA ASN A 153 -13.57 7.37 1.47
C ASN A 153 -12.66 6.13 1.52
N HIS A 154 -11.79 5.92 0.51
CA HIS A 154 -10.79 4.83 0.53
C HIS A 154 -9.84 4.89 1.72
N ALA A 155 -9.65 6.08 2.32
CA ALA A 155 -8.85 6.24 3.52
C ALA A 155 -9.43 5.56 4.76
N MET A 156 -10.70 5.13 4.73
CA MET A 156 -11.34 4.37 5.81
C MET A 156 -12.03 3.09 5.33
N ASP A 157 -12.39 2.97 4.05
CA ASP A 157 -13.11 1.82 3.48
C ASP A 157 -12.24 0.59 3.22
N PHE A 158 -10.95 0.64 3.54
CA PHE A 158 -10.00 -0.44 3.30
C PHE A 158 -10.27 -1.69 4.16
N SER A 159 -9.69 -2.83 3.77
CA SER A 159 -9.79 -4.09 4.52
C SER A 159 -8.48 -4.86 4.67
N THR A 160 -7.43 -4.50 3.92
CA THR A 160 -6.22 -5.31 3.73
C THR A 160 -4.95 -4.75 4.38
N THR A 161 -5.10 -3.79 5.30
CA THR A 161 -3.95 -3.18 5.98
C THR A 161 -3.35 -4.12 7.03
N ASN A 162 -2.10 -3.88 7.44
CA ASN A 162 -1.46 -4.66 8.49
C ASN A 162 -2.13 -4.47 9.88
N ASN A 163 -2.78 -3.34 10.12
CA ASN A 163 -3.33 -2.92 11.42
C ASN A 163 -4.54 -1.97 11.24
N PRO A 164 -5.65 -2.46 10.64
CA PRO A 164 -6.74 -1.59 10.19
C PRO A 164 -7.42 -0.84 11.33
N ILE A 165 -7.53 -1.48 12.49
CA ILE A 165 -8.14 -0.89 13.69
C ILE A 165 -7.33 0.30 14.22
N ASP A 166 -5.99 0.24 14.20
CA ASP A 166 -5.16 1.34 14.68
C ASP A 166 -5.29 2.58 13.78
N VAL A 167 -5.31 2.35 12.46
CA VAL A 167 -5.54 3.42 11.48
C VAL A 167 -6.92 4.05 11.65
N LEU A 168 -7.97 3.24 11.80
CA LEU A 168 -9.33 3.75 11.98
C LEU A 168 -9.51 4.47 13.32
N ASN A 169 -8.89 3.97 14.40
CA ASN A 169 -8.82 4.67 15.68
C ASN A 169 -8.09 6.02 15.56
N TRP A 170 -7.02 6.08 14.75
CA TRP A 170 -6.34 7.34 14.46
C TRP A 170 -7.28 8.29 13.70
N TRP A 171 -8.01 7.82 12.69
CA TRP A 171 -8.98 8.64 11.96
C TRP A 171 -10.00 9.29 12.89
N ILE A 172 -10.64 8.52 13.78
CA ILE A 172 -11.59 9.04 14.78
C ILE A 172 -10.94 10.12 15.66
N LYS A 173 -9.71 9.89 16.13
CA LYS A 173 -8.99 10.82 17.02
C LYS A 173 -8.35 12.00 16.29
N SER A 174 -8.24 11.94 14.97
CA SER A 174 -7.47 12.90 14.18
C SER A 174 -8.12 14.30 14.18
N GLY A 175 -9.44 14.39 14.36
CA GLY A 175 -10.21 15.62 14.15
C GLY A 175 -10.35 16.01 12.68
N LEU A 176 -9.90 15.16 11.75
CA LEU A 176 -10.13 15.34 10.32
C LEU A 176 -11.56 14.89 9.95
N PRO A 177 -12.18 15.48 8.92
CA PRO A 177 -13.45 14.98 8.40
C PRO A 177 -13.38 13.48 8.08
N LEU A 178 -14.24 12.69 8.72
CA LEU A 178 -14.34 11.25 8.46
C LEU A 178 -15.08 11.04 7.14
N LYS A 179 -14.47 10.25 6.25
CA LYS A 179 -15.03 9.87 4.96
C LYS A 179 -14.96 8.36 4.86
N TYR A 180 -16.11 7.73 4.81
CA TYR A 180 -16.26 6.30 4.65
C TYR A 180 -17.58 6.05 3.91
N SER A 181 -17.76 4.84 3.41
CA SER A 181 -18.97 4.45 2.68
C SER A 181 -19.40 3.03 3.04
N SER A 182 -20.47 2.54 2.40
CA SER A 182 -20.88 1.14 2.48
C SER A 182 -19.77 0.14 2.10
N GLU A 183 -18.77 0.58 1.32
CA GLU A 183 -17.62 -0.25 0.96
C GLU A 183 -16.82 -0.72 2.18
N ALA A 184 -16.82 0.02 3.30
CA ALA A 184 -16.12 -0.39 4.52
C ALA A 184 -16.58 -1.76 5.05
N LEU A 185 -17.91 -1.94 5.19
CA LEU A 185 -18.49 -3.20 5.67
C LEU A 185 -18.46 -4.29 4.59
N ILE A 186 -18.61 -3.92 3.32
CA ILE A 186 -18.50 -4.84 2.18
C ILE A 186 -17.10 -5.44 2.12
N ASN A 187 -16.07 -4.60 2.18
CA ASN A 187 -14.68 -5.03 2.15
C ASN A 187 -14.33 -5.87 3.38
N ALA A 188 -14.72 -5.44 4.59
CA ALA A 188 -14.50 -6.23 5.79
C ALA A 188 -15.15 -7.63 5.69
N SER A 189 -16.36 -7.72 5.11
CA SER A 189 -17.05 -8.98 4.87
C SER A 189 -16.37 -9.85 3.81
N HIS A 190 -15.98 -9.26 2.68
CA HIS A 190 -15.33 -9.97 1.57
C HIS A 190 -14.01 -10.61 1.99
N PHE A 191 -13.23 -9.89 2.79
CA PHE A 191 -11.94 -10.36 3.31
C PHE A 191 -12.07 -11.20 4.60
N ASN A 192 -13.28 -11.57 5.01
CA ASN A 192 -13.54 -12.37 6.21
C ASN A 192 -12.99 -11.75 7.51
N ASN A 193 -12.95 -10.43 7.59
CA ASN A 193 -12.37 -9.71 8.72
C ASN A 193 -13.43 -9.37 9.78
N ILE A 194 -13.76 -10.37 10.59
CA ILE A 194 -14.75 -10.24 11.68
C ILE A 194 -14.35 -9.16 12.69
N ASN A 195 -13.06 -9.06 13.02
CA ASN A 195 -12.58 -8.04 13.96
C ASN A 195 -12.83 -6.62 13.45
N LEU A 196 -12.68 -6.39 12.14
CA LEU A 196 -12.98 -5.11 11.51
C LEU A 196 -14.49 -4.83 11.47
N LEU A 197 -15.32 -5.84 11.19
CA LEU A 197 -16.78 -5.73 11.28
C LEU A 197 -17.23 -5.36 12.70
N GLU A 198 -16.65 -6.01 13.71
CA GLU A 198 -16.94 -5.73 15.12
C GLU A 198 -16.48 -4.32 15.52
N TRP A 199 -15.31 -3.89 15.02
CA TRP A 199 -14.85 -2.51 15.22
C TRP A 199 -15.84 -1.51 14.63
N TRP A 200 -16.28 -1.69 13.38
CA TRP A 200 -17.26 -0.80 12.74
C TRP A 200 -18.55 -0.72 13.55
N LYS A 201 -19.10 -1.87 13.94
CA LYS A 201 -20.31 -1.97 14.77
C LYS A 201 -20.18 -1.21 16.09
N ASN A 202 -19.01 -1.27 16.74
CA ASN A 202 -18.77 -0.67 18.05
C ASN A 202 -18.15 0.74 17.99
N SER A 203 -17.84 1.25 16.80
CA SER A 203 -17.14 2.53 16.61
C SER A 203 -17.97 3.75 17.01
N GLY A 204 -19.30 3.61 17.11
CA GLY A 204 -20.24 4.71 17.27
C GLY A 204 -20.48 5.53 16.00
N LEU A 205 -19.85 5.14 14.88
CA LEU A 205 -20.10 5.74 13.57
C LEU A 205 -21.40 5.20 12.97
N ARG A 206 -22.10 6.05 12.21
CA ARG A 206 -23.27 5.59 11.43
C ARG A 206 -22.79 4.55 10.42
N LEU A 207 -23.36 3.37 10.47
CA LEU A 207 -23.07 2.32 9.49
C LEU A 207 -23.77 2.66 8.16
N GLU A 208 -23.00 2.65 7.08
CA GLU A 208 -23.50 2.80 5.72
C GLU A 208 -23.67 1.44 5.05
N TYR A 209 -24.76 1.29 4.27
CA TYR A 209 -25.11 0.04 3.62
C TYR A 209 -25.52 0.31 2.17
N ASP A 210 -25.02 -0.51 1.26
CA ASP A 210 -25.50 -0.58 -0.12
C ASP A 210 -26.23 -1.90 -0.30
N TRP A 211 -27.56 -1.80 -0.29
CA TRP A 211 -28.44 -2.95 -0.17
C TRP A 211 -28.59 -3.78 -1.46
N ASN A 212 -27.93 -3.35 -2.53
CA ASN A 212 -28.03 -4.00 -3.84
C ASN A 212 -26.78 -4.78 -4.22
N LYS A 213 -25.74 -4.78 -3.38
CA LYS A 213 -24.51 -5.50 -3.66
C LYS A 213 -24.53 -6.92 -3.10
N PHE A 214 -24.10 -7.85 -3.96
CA PHE A 214 -23.80 -9.21 -3.56
C PHE A 214 -22.36 -9.27 -3.03
N ILE A 215 -22.19 -9.77 -1.80
CA ILE A 215 -20.89 -9.93 -1.17
C ILE A 215 -20.55 -11.42 -1.13
N VAL A 216 -19.40 -11.78 -1.69
CA VAL A 216 -18.83 -13.12 -1.55
C VAL A 216 -18.03 -13.17 -0.25
N CYS A 217 -18.45 -13.99 0.71
CA CYS A 217 -17.78 -14.15 2.01
C CYS A 217 -17.85 -15.59 2.53
N GLY A 218 -17.10 -15.87 3.58
CA GLY A 218 -17.08 -17.16 4.27
C GLY A 218 -18.19 -17.31 5.31
N SER A 219 -18.39 -18.55 5.78
CA SER A 219 -19.48 -18.89 6.72
C SER A 219 -19.47 -18.10 8.02
N ASP A 220 -18.29 -17.73 8.52
CA ASP A 220 -18.20 -17.05 9.82
C ASP A 220 -18.64 -15.59 9.73
N VAL A 221 -18.41 -14.93 8.58
CA VAL A 221 -18.98 -13.61 8.30
C VAL A 221 -20.49 -13.69 8.17
N VAL A 222 -21.03 -14.72 7.52
CA VAL A 222 -22.48 -14.94 7.45
C VAL A 222 -23.07 -15.05 8.86
N LYS A 223 -22.49 -15.87 9.73
CA LYS A 223 -22.91 -16.00 11.13
C LYS A 223 -22.77 -14.69 11.90
N TRP A 224 -21.70 -13.94 11.67
CA TRP A 224 -21.53 -12.63 12.30
C TRP A 224 -22.68 -11.71 11.91
N TRP A 225 -23.02 -11.62 10.63
CA TRP A 225 -24.13 -10.81 10.14
C TRP A 225 -25.48 -11.25 10.73
N GLU A 226 -25.76 -12.56 10.77
CA GLU A 226 -26.98 -13.12 11.38
C GLU A 226 -27.13 -12.75 12.86
N ASN A 227 -26.03 -12.72 13.60
CA ASN A 227 -26.01 -12.43 15.03
C ASN A 227 -25.72 -10.96 15.37
N SER A 228 -25.44 -10.13 14.35
CA SER A 228 -25.00 -8.75 14.56
C SER A 228 -26.09 -7.85 15.14
N GLY A 229 -27.37 -8.21 14.93
CA GLY A 229 -28.52 -7.37 15.24
C GLY A 229 -28.73 -6.23 14.24
N LEU A 230 -27.93 -6.16 13.18
CA LEU A 230 -28.07 -5.17 12.11
C LEU A 230 -29.22 -5.58 11.18
N PRO A 231 -29.99 -4.61 10.62
CA PRO A 231 -31.05 -4.94 9.68
C PRO A 231 -30.41 -5.56 8.44
N ILE A 232 -30.61 -6.85 8.20
CA ILE A 232 -30.08 -7.54 7.02
C ILE A 232 -31.07 -8.59 6.53
N ASN A 233 -31.13 -8.79 5.21
CA ASN A 233 -31.84 -9.89 4.57
C ASN A 233 -30.86 -10.76 3.79
N ILE A 234 -30.42 -11.86 4.39
CA ILE A 234 -29.38 -12.72 3.82
C ILE A 234 -30.00 -13.69 2.82
N ILE A 235 -29.74 -13.48 1.53
CA ILE A 235 -30.05 -14.45 0.48
C ILE A 235 -28.84 -15.37 0.28
N LYS A 236 -28.84 -16.54 0.93
CA LYS A 236 -27.77 -17.54 0.78
C LYS A 236 -27.90 -18.24 -0.57
N ASN A 237 -27.00 -17.95 -1.50
CA ASN A 237 -26.74 -18.82 -2.66
C ASN A 237 -25.41 -19.54 -2.43
N ILE A 238 -25.43 -20.88 -2.50
CA ILE A 238 -24.24 -21.71 -2.38
C ILE A 238 -23.45 -21.58 -3.69
N CYS A 239 -22.25 -20.99 -3.63
CA CYS A 239 -21.27 -21.18 -4.69
C CYS A 239 -20.55 -22.51 -4.47
N HIS A 240 -20.15 -23.19 -5.55
CA HIS A 240 -19.07 -24.16 -5.46
C HIS A 240 -17.88 -23.48 -4.76
N TYR A 241 -17.22 -24.17 -3.81
CA TYR A 241 -16.08 -23.70 -3.00
C TYR A 241 -16.33 -22.98 -1.65
N ASN A 242 -17.42 -23.26 -0.91
CA ASN A 242 -17.66 -22.77 0.48
C ASN A 242 -17.84 -21.25 0.66
N TYR A 243 -18.10 -20.50 -0.42
CA TYR A 243 -18.42 -19.08 -0.35
C TYR A 243 -19.94 -18.84 -0.44
N TYR A 244 -20.40 -17.83 0.29
CA TYR A 244 -21.80 -17.40 0.34
C TYR A 244 -21.94 -16.04 -0.32
N TYR A 245 -23.00 -15.87 -1.10
CA TYR A 245 -23.48 -14.54 -1.45
C TYR A 245 -24.32 -13.99 -0.31
N LEU A 246 -24.00 -12.79 0.14
CA LEU A 246 -24.87 -11.96 0.96
C LEU A 246 -25.43 -10.86 0.05
N LYS A 247 -26.73 -10.89 -0.24
CA LYS A 247 -27.44 -9.65 -0.53
C LYS A 247 -27.75 -9.02 0.82
N ILE A 248 -27.49 -7.74 1.00
CA ILE A 248 -27.93 -7.05 2.21
C ILE A 248 -29.20 -6.32 1.78
N ASP A 249 -30.43 -6.70 2.12
CA ASP A 249 -31.63 -5.87 1.78
C ASP A 249 -32.05 -5.00 2.97
N SER A 250 -32.46 -3.75 2.73
CA SER A 250 -33.02 -2.93 3.80
C SER A 250 -34.35 -3.56 4.18
N LYS A 251 -34.44 -4.18 5.36
CA LYS A 251 -35.77 -4.50 5.91
C LYS A 251 -36.52 -3.18 5.98
N ASN A 252 -37.57 -3.06 5.17
CA ASN A 252 -38.58 -2.01 5.12
C ASN A 252 -38.21 -0.73 5.89
N SER A 253 -38.02 0.36 5.15
CA SER A 253 -38.27 1.72 5.62
C SER A 253 -39.77 1.90 5.98
N SER A 254 -40.25 1.12 6.95
CA SER A 254 -41.52 1.29 7.64
C SER A 254 -41.20 1.34 9.14
N CYS A 255 -40.50 2.38 9.56
CA CYS A 255 -40.90 3.01 10.82
C CYS A 255 -42.18 3.78 10.48
N ASP A 256 -43.32 3.12 10.63
CA ASP A 256 -44.62 3.79 10.54
C ASP A 256 -44.90 4.61 11.81
N LYS A 257 -45.42 5.82 11.57
CA LYS A 257 -45.96 6.87 12.46
C LYS A 257 -45.03 8.00 12.89
#